data_AF-A0A7S2W7V6-F1
#
_entry.id   AF-A0A7S2W7V6-F1
#
_cell.length_a   1.000
_cell.length_b   1.000
_cell.length_c   1.000
_cell.angle_alpha   90.00
_cell.angle_beta   90.00
_cell.angle_gamma   90.00
#
_symmetry.space_group_name_H-M   'P 1'
#
loop_
_entity.id
_entity.type
_entity.pdbx_description
1 polymer ?
#
loop_
_entity_poly.entity_id
_entity_poly.type
_entity_poly.pdbx_seq_one_letter_code
_entity_poly.pdbx_strand_id
1 'polypeptide(L)'
;RHASTPMASTRLFLRSFGALPRQQARNFAVSTAVKLRGGASRMNASPVLMGAIAASAVAAATLFGSDNSPMPTRAHALMGPIATGDDLKGLEARIAELEADVKDLKFPGRTTNSAFVFIKPHAVTPKTKALVKEMLAKSGIKVTSEGSLNAKTIDEEMLIDTHYGAIASKAVKKLPSELNVQPKKQEEFKQMFGISWEDALAQGKVYNAKAACEKLRINGAGLDKIWSGLSRGQNLIKFGGGFYCGEVEPGMFVINGFYMQMRSAFTTPPASIQYFTVEWPAASLSWEDFRGKVLGATDPKTAEEGSVRRAILEQWKGLGLKSEPNTGDNGVHASASPFEALAERMNWLKASAEDDEYGAALIDAGLSVDTIKEWTEDPQVPFEGRKQSLFDLLEDLDAKTCLEKASKILKQ
;
A
#
# COMPACT_ATOMS: atom_id res chain seq x y z
N ARG A 1 -32.33 -25.16 -50.47
CA ARG A 1 -33.65 -24.71 -50.97
C ARG A 1 -34.50 -24.35 -49.76
N HIS A 2 -34.89 -23.07 -49.67
CA HIS A 2 -35.96 -22.39 -48.90
C HIS A 2 -36.38 -22.92 -47.51
N ALA A 3 -36.22 -22.13 -46.43
CA ALA A 3 -37.07 -21.01 -45.96
C ALA A 3 -38.44 -21.51 -45.44
N SER A 4 -38.89 -21.23 -44.20
CA SER A 4 -39.13 -19.89 -43.64
C SER A 4 -39.27 -19.86 -42.10
N THR A 5 -38.81 -18.73 -41.53
CA THR A 5 -39.15 -18.05 -40.25
C THR A 5 -40.65 -17.64 -40.17
N PRO A 6 -41.22 -17.05 -39.06
CA PRO A 6 -40.60 -16.10 -38.12
C PRO A 6 -41.00 -16.14 -36.62
N MET A 7 -40.17 -15.44 -35.82
CA MET A 7 -40.42 -14.62 -34.61
C MET A 7 -39.31 -14.89 -33.57
N ALA A 8 -38.23 -14.11 -33.56
CA ALA A 8 -38.07 -12.75 -33.02
C ALA A 8 -38.06 -12.67 -31.48
N SER A 9 -36.84 -12.40 -30.98
CA SER A 9 -36.51 -11.59 -29.79
C SER A 9 -36.42 -12.26 -28.40
N THR A 10 -35.21 -12.71 -28.04
CA THR A 10 -34.73 -12.70 -26.64
C THR A 10 -33.19 -12.58 -26.60
N ARG A 11 -32.68 -11.42 -27.00
CA ARG A 11 -31.32 -10.96 -26.67
C ARG A 11 -31.40 -9.47 -26.36
N LEU A 12 -31.51 -9.14 -25.07
CA LEU A 12 -31.04 -7.93 -24.40
C LEU A 12 -31.66 -7.94 -22.99
N PHE A 13 -31.02 -8.64 -22.05
CA PHE A 13 -31.19 -8.35 -20.63
C PHE A 13 -29.92 -7.65 -20.19
N LEU A 14 -30.07 -6.57 -19.42
CA LEU A 14 -29.05 -5.61 -18.95
C LEU A 14 -28.74 -4.44 -19.89
N ARG A 15 -29.73 -3.57 -20.14
CA ARG A 15 -29.49 -2.12 -20.42
C ARG A 15 -30.79 -1.30 -20.34
N SER A 16 -31.43 -1.23 -19.17
CA SER A 16 -32.52 -0.27 -18.93
C SER A 16 -32.91 -0.15 -17.45
N PHE A 17 -31.99 0.20 -16.56
CA PHE A 17 -32.34 0.60 -15.19
C PHE A 17 -31.62 1.87 -14.71
N GLY A 18 -31.08 2.69 -15.62
CA GLY A 18 -30.37 3.93 -15.28
C GLY A 18 -31.16 5.23 -15.45
N ALA A 19 -32.33 5.21 -16.11
CA ALA A 19 -33.02 6.44 -16.52
C ALA A 19 -34.35 6.70 -15.78
N LEU A 20 -35.10 5.67 -15.38
CA LEU A 20 -36.36 5.82 -14.65
C LEU A 20 -36.23 6.50 -13.27
N PRO A 21 -35.21 6.17 -12.43
CA PRO A 21 -35.09 6.77 -11.10
C PRO A 21 -34.78 8.27 -11.15
N ARG A 22 -34.00 8.71 -12.15
CA ARG A 22 -33.61 10.12 -12.31
C ARG A 22 -34.78 10.99 -12.79
N GLN A 23 -35.66 10.45 -13.62
CA GLN A 23 -36.82 11.19 -14.13
C GLN A 23 -37.95 11.26 -13.09
N GLN A 24 -38.16 10.18 -12.32
CA GLN A 24 -39.09 10.20 -11.17
C GLN A 24 -38.58 11.10 -10.03
N ALA A 25 -37.28 11.07 -9.71
CA ALA A 25 -36.69 11.97 -8.73
C ALA A 25 -36.76 13.45 -9.14
N ARG A 26 -36.54 13.77 -10.43
CA ARG A 26 -36.72 15.13 -10.96
C ARG A 26 -38.18 15.58 -10.91
N ASN A 27 -39.12 14.73 -11.32
CA ASN A 27 -40.54 15.08 -11.30
C ASN A 27 -41.08 15.22 -9.86
N PHE A 28 -40.56 14.44 -8.91
CA PHE A 28 -40.90 14.54 -7.49
C PHE A 28 -40.31 15.80 -6.84
N ALA A 29 -39.05 16.14 -7.14
CA ALA A 29 -38.42 17.38 -6.68
C ALA A 29 -39.14 18.63 -7.20
N VAL A 30 -39.58 18.63 -8.47
CA VAL A 30 -40.33 19.74 -9.08
C VAL A 30 -41.75 19.83 -8.52
N SER A 31 -42.45 18.70 -8.32
CA SER A 31 -43.79 18.65 -7.70
C SER A 31 -43.79 19.19 -6.26
N THR A 32 -42.77 18.82 -5.47
CA THR A 32 -42.63 19.26 -4.07
C THR A 32 -42.25 20.74 -3.98
N ALA A 33 -41.40 21.24 -4.88
CA ALA A 33 -41.07 22.67 -4.97
C ALA A 33 -42.27 23.55 -5.40
N VAL A 34 -43.17 23.02 -6.24
CA VAL A 34 -44.37 23.75 -6.70
C VAL A 34 -45.48 23.77 -5.64
N LYS A 35 -45.69 22.67 -4.88
CA LYS A 35 -46.70 22.63 -3.79
C LYS A 35 -46.33 23.49 -2.58
N LEU A 36 -45.04 23.71 -2.32
CA LEU A 36 -44.57 24.61 -1.26
C LEU A 36 -44.78 26.11 -1.57
N ARG A 37 -45.11 26.47 -2.82
CA ARG A 37 -45.40 27.87 -3.22
C ARG A 37 -46.88 28.27 -3.06
N GLY A 38 -47.79 27.32 -2.83
CA GLY A 38 -49.24 27.56 -2.85
C GLY A 38 -49.94 27.68 -1.50
N GLY A 39 -49.25 27.48 -0.38
CA GLY A 39 -49.84 27.58 0.97
C GLY A 39 -49.39 28.84 1.69
N ALA A 40 -50.34 29.72 2.01
CA ALA A 40 -50.08 30.98 2.69
C ALA A 40 -49.56 30.76 4.13
N SER A 41 -48.24 30.81 4.30
CA SER A 41 -47.53 31.31 5.48
C SER A 41 -46.08 31.53 5.08
N ARG A 42 -45.62 32.79 5.03
CA ARG A 42 -44.23 33.12 4.72
C ARG A 42 -43.32 32.66 5.86
N MET A 43 -42.82 31.43 5.77
CA MET A 43 -41.57 31.06 6.42
C MET A 43 -40.44 31.25 5.41
N ASN A 44 -39.56 32.23 5.65
CA ASN A 44 -38.30 32.36 4.93
C ASN A 44 -37.36 31.24 5.41
N ALA A 45 -37.56 30.03 4.89
CA ALA A 45 -36.60 28.94 5.04
C ALA A 45 -35.39 29.22 4.13
N SER A 46 -34.18 29.23 4.71
CA SER A 46 -32.92 29.30 3.97
C SER A 46 -32.83 28.17 2.93
N PRO A 47 -32.21 28.37 1.75
CA PRO A 47 -31.95 27.31 0.76
C PRO A 47 -31.30 26.06 1.36
N VAL A 48 -30.54 26.24 2.44
CA VAL A 48 -29.91 25.16 3.24
C VAL A 48 -30.95 24.26 3.90
N LEU A 49 -32.04 24.82 4.45
CA LEU A 49 -33.11 24.06 5.10
C LEU A 49 -33.92 23.24 4.07
N MET A 50 -34.16 23.81 2.89
CA MET A 50 -34.76 23.09 1.76
C MET A 50 -33.87 21.94 1.27
N GLY A 51 -32.54 22.14 1.24
CA GLY A 51 -31.56 21.11 0.91
C GLY A 51 -31.51 19.98 1.94
N ALA A 52 -31.53 20.30 3.23
CA ALA A 52 -31.51 19.32 4.32
C ALA A 52 -32.78 18.45 4.36
N ILE A 53 -33.95 19.04 4.06
CA ILE A 53 -35.23 18.31 3.95
C ILE A 53 -35.18 17.33 2.77
N ALA A 54 -34.62 17.75 1.63
CA ALA A 54 -34.47 16.89 0.46
C ALA A 54 -33.47 15.75 0.70
N ALA A 55 -32.32 16.03 1.33
CA ALA A 55 -31.29 15.03 1.63
C ALA A 55 -31.80 13.97 2.64
N SER A 56 -32.48 14.40 3.70
CA SER A 56 -33.08 13.51 4.71
C SER A 56 -34.17 12.62 4.12
N ALA A 57 -34.98 13.14 3.20
CA ALA A 57 -35.99 12.36 2.50
C ALA A 57 -35.38 11.30 1.56
N VAL A 58 -34.24 11.61 0.93
CA VAL A 58 -33.50 10.66 0.08
C VAL A 58 -32.86 9.55 0.93
N ALA A 59 -32.21 9.91 2.04
CA ALA A 59 -31.58 8.95 2.96
C ALA A 59 -32.60 7.99 3.60
N ALA A 60 -33.76 8.51 4.02
CA ALA A 60 -34.84 7.69 4.56
C ALA A 60 -35.47 6.76 3.51
N ALA A 61 -35.61 7.21 2.27
CA ALA A 61 -36.11 6.38 1.17
C ALA A 61 -35.14 5.24 0.79
N THR A 62 -33.82 5.46 0.93
CA THR A 62 -32.81 4.41 0.71
C THR A 62 -32.70 3.40 1.85
N LEU A 63 -33.03 3.78 3.09
CA LEU A 63 -32.92 2.90 4.27
C LEU A 63 -34.19 2.08 4.56
N PHE A 64 -35.38 2.55 4.16
CA PHE A 64 -36.66 1.94 4.54
C PHE A 64 -37.55 1.52 3.35
N GLY A 65 -36.96 1.32 2.17
CA GLY A 65 -37.67 0.93 0.95
C GLY A 65 -38.22 -0.50 0.97
N SER A 66 -39.24 -0.78 1.77
CA SER A 66 -40.16 -1.92 1.57
C SER A 66 -41.41 -1.85 2.46
N ASP A 67 -42.05 -0.70 2.64
CA ASP A 67 -43.38 -0.72 3.25
C ASP A 67 -44.33 0.34 2.69
N ASN A 68 -45.48 -0.13 2.21
CA ASN A 68 -46.45 0.63 1.41
C ASN A 68 -47.40 1.45 2.29
N SER A 69 -46.87 2.02 3.38
CA SER A 69 -47.64 2.79 4.36
C SER A 69 -47.66 4.28 3.99
N PRO A 70 -48.78 5.00 4.18
CA PRO A 70 -48.85 6.42 3.88
C PRO A 70 -47.86 7.21 4.76
N MET A 71 -46.97 7.96 4.10
CA MET A 71 -45.82 8.69 4.63
C MET A 71 -46.06 10.02 5.40
N PRO A 72 -47.27 10.56 5.68
CA PRO A 72 -47.32 11.88 6.33
C PRO A 72 -47.11 11.86 7.86
N THR A 73 -47.09 10.70 8.53
CA THR A 73 -47.08 10.67 10.01
C THR A 73 -45.71 10.38 10.65
N ARG A 74 -44.74 9.78 9.94
CA ARG A 74 -43.39 9.55 10.51
C ARG A 74 -42.41 10.71 10.33
N ALA A 75 -42.59 11.54 9.30
CA ALA A 75 -41.77 12.73 9.10
C ALA A 75 -42.03 13.81 10.18
N HIS A 76 -43.27 13.89 10.69
CA HIS A 76 -43.64 14.83 11.75
C HIS A 76 -43.11 14.46 13.14
N ALA A 77 -42.85 13.17 13.40
CA ALA A 77 -42.33 12.69 14.68
C ALA A 77 -40.81 12.88 14.82
N LEU A 78 -40.07 12.99 13.70
CA LEU A 78 -38.64 13.29 13.71
C LEU A 78 -38.33 14.80 13.79
N MET A 79 -39.35 15.64 13.59
CA MET A 79 -39.26 17.10 13.51
C MET A 79 -40.11 17.75 14.61
N GLY A 80 -39.74 17.49 15.87
CA GLY A 80 -40.08 18.44 16.95
C GLY A 80 -39.61 19.86 16.57
N PRO A 81 -40.14 20.92 17.21
CA PRO A 81 -39.82 22.29 16.81
C PRO A 81 -38.30 22.45 16.78
N ILE A 82 -37.73 22.71 15.60
CA ILE A 82 -36.28 22.94 15.41
C ILE A 82 -35.91 24.06 16.38
N ALA A 83 -35.24 23.69 17.46
CA ALA A 83 -35.02 24.52 18.62
C ALA A 83 -33.67 25.20 18.45
N THR A 84 -33.70 26.48 18.09
CA THR A 84 -32.53 27.39 18.10
C THR A 84 -31.47 27.13 17.02
N GLY A 85 -30.57 28.10 16.82
CA GLY A 85 -29.50 28.03 15.80
C GLY A 85 -28.44 26.95 16.08
N ASP A 86 -28.40 26.41 17.29
CA ASP A 86 -27.52 25.29 17.65
C ASP A 86 -28.01 23.95 17.06
N ASP A 87 -29.33 23.78 16.88
CA ASP A 87 -29.90 22.59 16.21
C ASP A 87 -29.56 22.55 14.71
N LEU A 88 -29.47 23.72 14.06
CA LEU A 88 -29.06 23.84 12.65
C LEU A 88 -27.59 23.46 12.46
N LYS A 89 -26.69 23.92 13.35
CA LYS A 89 -25.27 23.52 13.33
C LYS A 89 -25.11 22.02 13.62
N GLY A 90 -25.91 21.48 14.54
CA GLY A 90 -25.94 20.05 14.83
C GLY A 90 -26.38 19.20 13.63
N LEU A 91 -27.38 19.69 12.88
CA LEU A 91 -27.86 19.03 11.66
C LEU A 91 -26.81 19.09 10.53
N GLU A 92 -26.17 20.24 10.32
CA GLU A 92 -25.09 20.40 9.34
C GLU A 92 -23.91 19.47 9.65
N ALA A 93 -23.52 19.36 10.92
CA ALA A 93 -22.48 18.42 11.35
C ALA A 93 -22.87 16.96 11.08
N ARG A 94 -24.13 16.58 11.33
CA ARG A 94 -24.64 15.23 11.08
C ARG A 94 -24.71 14.90 9.58
N ILE A 95 -25.10 15.88 8.74
CA ILE A 95 -25.09 15.71 7.28
C ILE A 95 -23.65 15.48 6.80
N ALA A 96 -22.69 16.28 7.26
CA ALA A 96 -21.28 16.11 6.92
C ALA A 96 -20.73 14.74 7.36
N GLU A 97 -21.12 14.26 8.54
CA GLU A 97 -20.78 12.91 9.04
C GLU A 97 -21.33 11.82 8.12
N LEU A 98 -22.63 11.89 7.78
CA LEU A 98 -23.26 10.92 6.86
C LEU A 98 -22.67 10.96 5.45
N GLU A 99 -22.31 12.14 4.95
CA GLU A 99 -21.64 12.28 3.66
C GLU A 99 -20.25 11.65 3.68
N ALA A 100 -19.50 11.79 4.79
CA ALA A 100 -18.23 11.12 4.99
C ALA A 100 -18.40 9.59 5.06
N ASP A 101 -19.38 9.09 5.80
CA ASP A 101 -19.67 7.66 5.90
C ASP A 101 -20.06 7.06 4.54
N VAL A 102 -20.92 7.76 3.78
CA VAL A 102 -21.28 7.35 2.41
C VAL A 102 -20.06 7.37 1.49
N LYS A 103 -19.13 8.30 1.68
CA LYS A 103 -17.88 8.35 0.91
C LYS A 103 -16.97 7.16 1.25
N ASP A 104 -16.88 6.81 2.52
CA ASP A 104 -16.10 5.66 3.00
C ASP A 104 -16.73 4.32 2.56
N LEU A 105 -18.05 4.26 2.42
CA LEU A 105 -18.75 3.10 1.82
C LEU A 105 -18.55 2.98 0.30
N LYS A 106 -18.29 4.09 -0.41
CA LYS A 106 -18.01 4.09 -1.85
C LYS A 106 -16.60 3.64 -2.19
N PHE A 107 -15.67 3.75 -1.25
CA PHE A 107 -14.27 3.37 -1.44
C PHE A 107 -13.86 2.40 -0.33
N PRO A 108 -14.04 1.07 -0.51
CA PRO A 108 -13.66 0.06 0.47
C PRO A 108 -12.20 0.20 0.93
N GLY A 109 -11.30 0.65 0.06
CA GLY A 109 -9.91 1.00 0.37
C GLY A 109 -9.73 2.14 1.39
N ARG A 110 -10.79 2.67 2.00
CA ARG A 110 -10.72 3.60 3.15
C ARG A 110 -10.97 2.91 4.48
N THR A 111 -11.76 1.83 4.48
CA THR A 111 -12.20 1.13 5.69
C THR A 111 -11.64 -0.28 5.79
N THR A 112 -11.04 -0.77 4.70
CA THR A 112 -10.44 -2.09 4.57
C THR A 112 -8.94 -1.94 4.35
N ASN A 113 -8.15 -2.58 5.21
CA ASN A 113 -6.73 -2.73 4.99
C ASN A 113 -6.50 -3.84 3.96
N SER A 114 -5.58 -3.63 3.01
CA SER A 114 -5.24 -4.60 1.97
C SER A 114 -3.74 -4.65 1.75
N ALA A 115 -3.12 -5.80 2.05
CA ALA A 115 -1.67 -6.00 2.01
C ALA A 115 -1.25 -6.97 0.91
N PHE A 116 -0.01 -6.82 0.45
CA PHE A 116 0.71 -7.83 -0.32
C PHE A 116 1.64 -8.60 0.63
N VAL A 117 1.48 -9.91 0.65
CA VAL A 117 2.23 -10.83 1.53
C VAL A 117 2.90 -11.86 0.65
N PHE A 118 4.15 -12.24 0.96
CA PHE A 118 4.75 -13.38 0.28
C PHE A 118 5.64 -14.23 1.18
N ILE A 119 5.68 -15.52 0.89
CA ILE A 119 6.64 -16.47 1.47
C ILE A 119 7.95 -16.32 0.69
N LYS A 120 9.03 -16.05 1.42
CA LYS A 120 10.39 -15.87 0.88
C LYS A 120 10.93 -17.20 0.31
N PRO A 121 11.84 -17.14 -0.67
CA PRO A 121 12.31 -18.34 -1.40
C PRO A 121 12.79 -19.50 -0.53
N HIS A 122 13.51 -19.23 0.57
CA HIS A 122 14.01 -20.28 1.46
C HIS A 122 12.90 -21.07 2.17
N ALA A 123 11.69 -20.51 2.27
CA ALA A 123 10.56 -21.06 3.01
C ALA A 123 9.40 -21.53 2.12
N VAL A 124 9.51 -21.44 0.79
CA VAL A 124 8.46 -21.90 -0.13
C VAL A 124 8.38 -23.42 -0.13
N THR A 125 7.54 -23.96 0.76
CA THR A 125 7.18 -25.39 0.81
C THR A 125 5.66 -25.53 0.90
N PRO A 126 5.07 -26.66 0.48
CA PRO A 126 3.63 -26.88 0.65
C PRO A 126 3.14 -26.69 2.09
N LYS A 127 3.96 -27.08 3.07
CA LYS A 127 3.62 -26.95 4.50
C LYS A 127 3.67 -25.50 4.97
N THR A 128 4.67 -24.72 4.57
CA THR A 128 4.71 -23.28 4.90
C THR A 128 3.54 -22.54 4.25
N LYS A 129 3.18 -22.87 3.00
CA LYS A 129 2.00 -22.29 2.33
C LYS A 129 0.71 -22.54 3.13
N ALA A 130 0.51 -23.79 3.58
CA ALA A 130 -0.64 -24.14 4.40
C ALA A 130 -0.64 -23.40 5.74
N LEU A 131 0.50 -23.38 6.45
CA LEU A 131 0.65 -22.69 7.73
C LEU A 131 0.31 -21.19 7.62
N VAL A 132 0.88 -20.50 6.64
CA VAL A 132 0.66 -19.05 6.45
C VAL A 132 -0.82 -18.77 6.17
N LYS A 133 -1.47 -19.54 5.29
CA LYS A 133 -2.91 -19.37 5.00
C LYS A 133 -3.78 -19.62 6.22
N GLU A 134 -3.47 -20.65 7.00
CA GLU A 134 -4.19 -20.99 8.23
C GLU A 134 -4.07 -19.85 9.26
N MET A 135 -2.86 -19.32 9.47
CA MET A 135 -2.63 -18.26 10.44
C MET A 135 -3.29 -16.94 10.04
N LEU A 136 -3.22 -16.56 8.75
CA LEU A 136 -3.96 -15.39 8.24
C LEU A 136 -5.48 -15.55 8.47
N ALA A 137 -6.04 -16.71 8.14
CA ALA A 137 -7.47 -16.97 8.35
C ALA A 137 -7.87 -16.94 9.84
N LYS A 138 -7.04 -17.49 10.73
CA LYS A 138 -7.25 -17.45 12.19
C LYS A 138 -7.27 -16.01 12.73
N SER A 139 -6.51 -15.10 12.11
CA SER A 139 -6.49 -13.68 12.44
C SER A 139 -7.61 -12.87 11.78
N GLY A 140 -8.59 -13.52 11.12
CA GLY A 140 -9.68 -12.85 10.44
C GLY A 140 -9.29 -12.18 9.12
N ILE A 141 -8.11 -12.51 8.59
CA ILE A 141 -7.59 -11.94 7.34
C ILE A 141 -7.98 -12.84 6.17
N LYS A 142 -8.63 -12.26 5.17
CA LYS A 142 -9.10 -12.96 3.98
C LYS A 142 -8.06 -12.89 2.87
N VAL A 143 -7.71 -14.03 2.27
CA VAL A 143 -6.92 -14.09 1.04
C VAL A 143 -7.83 -13.77 -0.15
N THR A 144 -7.47 -12.74 -0.93
CA THR A 144 -8.23 -12.30 -2.11
C THR A 144 -7.63 -12.81 -3.42
N SER A 145 -6.32 -13.03 -3.46
CA SER A 145 -5.60 -13.65 -4.58
C SER A 145 -4.35 -14.35 -4.06
N GLU A 146 -3.90 -15.40 -4.76
CA GLU A 146 -2.64 -16.07 -4.48
C GLU A 146 -1.99 -16.56 -5.77
N GLY A 147 -0.66 -16.65 -5.79
CA GLY A 147 0.08 -17.14 -6.95
C GLY A 147 1.56 -17.31 -6.67
N SER A 148 2.32 -17.71 -7.69
CA SER A 148 3.75 -17.91 -7.57
C SER A 148 4.49 -17.21 -8.69
N LEU A 149 5.63 -16.59 -8.35
CA LEU A 149 6.55 -15.96 -9.29
C LEU A 149 7.91 -16.65 -9.14
N ASN A 150 8.45 -17.13 -10.26
CA ASN A 150 9.71 -17.87 -10.28
C ASN A 150 10.90 -16.92 -10.44
N ALA A 151 12.10 -17.46 -10.17
CA ALA A 151 13.37 -16.76 -10.27
C ALA A 151 13.57 -16.00 -11.58
N LYS A 152 13.21 -16.63 -12.71
CA LYS A 152 13.37 -16.05 -14.05
C LYS A 152 12.52 -14.78 -14.20
N THR A 153 11.24 -14.85 -13.87
CA THR A 153 10.34 -13.68 -13.93
C THR A 153 10.81 -12.57 -13.00
N ILE A 154 11.22 -12.91 -11.77
CA ILE A 154 11.70 -11.94 -10.79
C ILE A 154 12.96 -11.22 -11.30
N ASP A 155 13.86 -11.93 -11.97
CA ASP A 155 15.09 -11.39 -12.54
C ASP A 155 14.84 -10.50 -13.76
N GLU A 156 14.16 -11.04 -14.77
CA GLU A 156 13.91 -10.36 -16.06
C GLU A 156 13.10 -9.07 -15.88
N GLU A 157 12.12 -9.08 -14.97
CA GLU A 157 11.30 -7.90 -14.69
C GLU A 157 11.84 -7.03 -13.55
N MET A 158 13.01 -7.36 -12.99
CA MET A 158 13.64 -6.63 -11.89
C MET A 158 12.75 -6.43 -10.66
N LEU A 159 11.84 -7.38 -10.38
CA LEU A 159 10.79 -7.21 -9.35
C LEU A 159 11.38 -6.99 -7.97
N ILE A 160 12.40 -7.78 -7.61
CA ILE A 160 13.05 -7.67 -6.30
C ILE A 160 13.93 -6.42 -6.21
N ASP A 161 14.45 -5.94 -7.34
CA ASP A 161 15.22 -4.70 -7.40
C ASP A 161 14.31 -3.47 -7.20
N THR A 162 13.11 -3.48 -7.78
CA THR A 162 12.10 -2.44 -7.53
C THR A 162 11.58 -2.52 -6.10
N HIS A 163 11.32 -3.72 -5.58
CA HIS A 163 10.84 -3.92 -4.21
C HIS A 163 11.83 -3.41 -3.14
N TYR A 164 13.13 -3.64 -3.31
CA TYR A 164 14.16 -3.08 -2.41
C TYR A 164 14.59 -1.64 -2.77
N GLY A 165 13.91 -1.03 -3.75
CA GLY A 165 13.95 0.39 -4.11
C GLY A 165 15.32 1.04 -3.94
N ALA A 166 15.42 1.88 -2.91
CA ALA A 166 16.60 2.71 -2.64
C ALA A 166 17.91 1.94 -2.41
N ILE A 167 17.87 0.69 -1.92
CA ILE A 167 19.09 -0.12 -1.72
C ILE A 167 19.57 -0.67 -3.06
N ALA A 168 18.65 -1.28 -3.81
CA ALA A 168 18.89 -1.85 -5.12
C ALA A 168 19.34 -0.77 -6.12
N SER A 169 18.69 0.39 -6.09
CA SER A 169 19.02 1.54 -6.92
C SER A 169 20.49 1.92 -6.79
N LYS A 170 21.02 1.98 -5.56
CA LYS A 170 22.44 2.30 -5.32
C LYS A 170 23.40 1.15 -5.63
N ALA A 171 22.95 -0.10 -5.50
CA ALA A 171 23.78 -1.28 -5.70
C ALA A 171 23.85 -1.74 -7.18
N VAL A 172 22.83 -1.43 -7.97
CA VAL A 172 22.62 -2.02 -9.30
C VAL A 172 22.32 -0.99 -10.39
N LYS A 173 21.48 0.03 -10.10
CA LYS A 173 20.93 0.93 -11.13
C LYS A 173 21.78 2.19 -11.35
N LYS A 174 22.14 2.90 -10.28
CA LYS A 174 22.86 4.18 -10.32
C LYS A 174 24.36 4.00 -10.45
N LEU A 175 25.00 4.93 -11.16
CA LEU A 175 26.43 5.11 -11.13
C LEU A 175 26.87 5.74 -9.80
N PRO A 176 28.06 5.43 -9.29
CA PRO A 176 28.59 6.04 -8.06
C PRO A 176 28.58 7.57 -8.06
N SER A 177 28.80 8.20 -9.22
CA SER A 177 28.77 9.66 -9.39
C SER A 177 27.37 10.27 -9.26
N GLU A 178 26.31 9.47 -9.35
CA GLU A 178 24.91 9.92 -9.19
C GLU A 178 24.43 9.80 -7.74
N LEU A 179 25.28 9.32 -6.83
CA LEU A 179 24.94 9.11 -5.44
C LEU A 179 25.16 10.39 -4.63
N ASN A 180 24.12 10.84 -3.94
CA ASN A 180 24.23 11.96 -3.01
C ASN A 180 24.76 11.46 -1.65
N VAL A 181 26.06 11.62 -1.41
CA VAL A 181 26.70 11.39 -0.12
C VAL A 181 26.77 12.72 0.64
N GLN A 182 26.20 12.78 1.84
CA GLN A 182 26.17 14.01 2.64
C GLN A 182 27.60 14.51 2.94
N PRO A 183 27.86 15.83 3.01
CA PRO A 183 29.20 16.37 3.23
C PRO A 183 29.90 15.80 4.47
N LYS A 184 29.17 15.65 5.58
CA LYS A 184 29.68 14.99 6.79
C LYS A 184 30.17 13.57 6.53
N LYS A 185 29.46 12.81 5.69
CA LYS A 185 29.80 11.43 5.34
C LYS A 185 30.96 11.34 4.34
N GLN A 186 31.14 12.33 3.49
CA GLN A 186 32.33 12.44 2.64
C GLN A 186 33.59 12.70 3.48
N GLU A 187 33.48 13.54 4.52
CA GLU A 187 34.59 13.76 5.45
C GLU A 187 34.91 12.50 6.26
N GLU A 188 33.88 11.81 6.80
CA GLU A 188 34.08 10.51 7.45
C GLU A 188 34.71 9.47 6.50
N PHE A 189 34.33 9.45 5.21
CA PHE A 189 34.94 8.59 4.19
C PHE A 189 36.44 8.92 4.01
N LYS A 190 36.78 10.20 3.89
CA LYS A 190 38.18 10.65 3.76
C LYS A 190 39.02 10.28 4.98
N GLN A 191 38.48 10.44 6.19
CA GLN A 191 39.16 10.04 7.42
C GLN A 191 39.42 8.54 7.49
N MET A 192 38.46 7.73 7.01
CA MET A 192 38.56 6.27 7.03
C MET A 192 39.52 5.73 5.98
N PHE A 193 39.44 6.22 4.74
CA PHE A 193 40.13 5.62 3.59
C PHE A 193 41.32 6.44 3.08
N GLY A 194 41.58 7.62 3.66
CA GLY A 194 42.71 8.48 3.29
C GLY A 194 42.59 9.15 1.91
N ILE A 195 41.42 9.09 1.27
CA ILE A 195 41.14 9.69 -0.04
C ILE A 195 39.79 10.40 0.01
N SER A 196 39.68 11.58 -0.62
CA SER A 196 38.39 12.28 -0.70
C SER A 196 37.38 11.49 -1.54
N TRP A 197 36.09 11.69 -1.30
CA TRP A 197 35.05 11.05 -2.09
C TRP A 197 35.14 11.45 -3.57
N GLU A 198 35.41 12.73 -3.83
CA GLU A 198 35.59 13.31 -5.15
C GLU A 198 36.79 12.69 -5.88
N ASP A 199 37.93 12.54 -5.20
CA ASP A 199 39.12 11.92 -5.77
C ASP A 199 38.92 10.44 -6.05
N ALA A 200 38.22 9.70 -5.17
CA ALA A 200 37.91 8.30 -5.38
C ALA A 200 37.01 8.11 -6.62
N LEU A 201 36.03 8.99 -6.82
CA LEU A 201 35.21 9.01 -8.03
C LEU A 201 36.03 9.37 -9.27
N ALA A 202 36.83 10.44 -9.22
CA ALA A 202 37.66 10.90 -10.33
C ALA A 202 38.70 9.86 -10.76
N GLN A 203 39.21 9.07 -9.82
CA GLN A 203 40.15 7.99 -10.06
C GLN A 203 39.49 6.67 -10.47
N GLY A 204 38.15 6.61 -10.59
CA GLY A 204 37.42 5.38 -10.97
C GLY A 204 37.54 4.25 -9.94
N LYS A 205 37.67 4.60 -8.66
CA LYS A 205 37.84 3.65 -7.56
C LYS A 205 36.53 3.20 -6.92
N VAL A 206 35.43 3.89 -7.19
CA VAL A 206 34.11 3.58 -6.62
C VAL A 206 33.27 2.82 -7.63
N TYR A 207 32.62 1.76 -7.16
CA TYR A 207 31.76 0.88 -7.95
C TYR A 207 30.43 0.65 -7.22
N ASN A 208 29.35 0.50 -7.97
CA ASN A 208 28.16 -0.15 -7.41
C ASN A 208 28.40 -1.68 -7.34
N ALA A 209 27.61 -2.41 -6.57
CA ALA A 209 27.80 -3.84 -6.37
C ALA A 209 27.79 -4.65 -7.68
N LYS A 210 26.91 -4.31 -8.63
CA LYS A 210 26.87 -4.97 -9.95
C LYS A 210 28.19 -4.77 -10.72
N ALA A 211 28.65 -3.54 -10.85
CA ALA A 211 29.89 -3.21 -11.55
C ALA A 211 31.12 -3.79 -10.84
N ALA A 212 31.09 -3.89 -9.50
CA ALA A 212 32.15 -4.54 -8.73
C ALA A 212 32.24 -6.04 -9.05
N CYS A 213 31.11 -6.75 -9.11
CA CYS A 213 31.08 -8.15 -9.54
C CYS A 213 31.67 -8.33 -10.95
N GLU A 214 31.31 -7.47 -11.89
CA GLU A 214 31.84 -7.50 -13.26
C GLU A 214 33.36 -7.23 -13.30
N LYS A 215 33.83 -6.23 -12.56
CA LYS A 215 35.24 -5.84 -12.48
C LYS A 215 36.12 -6.94 -11.87
N LEU A 216 35.65 -7.55 -10.79
CA LEU A 216 36.34 -8.62 -10.05
C LEU A 216 36.15 -9.99 -10.70
N ARG A 217 35.24 -10.11 -11.67
CA ARG A 217 34.83 -11.39 -12.30
C ARG A 217 34.32 -12.40 -11.27
N ILE A 218 33.56 -11.93 -10.30
CA ILE A 218 32.90 -12.74 -9.26
C ILE A 218 31.39 -12.59 -9.34
N ASN A 219 30.66 -13.54 -8.78
CA ASN A 219 29.21 -13.44 -8.61
C ASN A 219 28.87 -12.78 -7.25
N GLY A 220 27.56 -12.61 -6.98
CA GLY A 220 27.08 -12.02 -5.73
C GLY A 220 27.58 -12.75 -4.48
N ALA A 221 27.68 -14.08 -4.50
CA ALA A 221 28.22 -14.86 -3.39
C ALA A 221 29.71 -14.58 -3.15
N GLY A 222 30.49 -14.42 -4.22
CA GLY A 222 31.89 -14.04 -4.12
C GLY A 222 32.07 -12.65 -3.51
N LEU A 223 31.27 -11.67 -3.96
CA LEU A 223 31.32 -10.31 -3.41
C LEU A 223 30.85 -10.28 -1.94
N ASP A 224 29.80 -11.00 -1.60
CA ASP A 224 29.28 -11.09 -0.24
C ASP A 224 30.26 -11.78 0.71
N LYS A 225 30.99 -12.80 0.26
CA LYS A 225 32.08 -13.40 1.03
C LYS A 225 33.13 -12.36 1.43
N ILE A 226 33.55 -11.48 0.50
CA ILE A 226 34.48 -10.38 0.81
C ILE A 226 33.80 -9.38 1.77
N TRP A 227 32.57 -8.97 1.44
CA TRP A 227 31.80 -8.00 2.21
C TRP A 227 31.57 -8.41 3.67
N SER A 228 31.31 -9.70 3.91
CA SER A 228 31.08 -10.27 5.24
C SER A 228 32.30 -10.23 6.15
N GLY A 229 33.50 -10.09 5.55
CA GLY A 229 34.75 -9.87 6.29
C GLY A 229 35.01 -8.40 6.65
N LEU A 230 34.19 -7.46 6.17
CA LEU A 230 34.35 -6.04 6.45
C LEU A 230 33.82 -5.68 7.85
N SER A 231 34.55 -4.80 8.53
CA SER A 231 34.23 -4.28 9.86
C SER A 231 33.82 -2.81 9.78
N ARG A 232 32.67 -2.50 10.39
CA ARG A 232 32.15 -1.12 10.44
C ARG A 232 33.13 -0.21 11.17
N GLY A 233 33.38 0.96 10.60
CA GLY A 233 34.32 1.94 11.16
C GLY A 233 35.79 1.64 10.84
N GLN A 234 36.10 0.55 10.13
CA GLN A 234 37.46 0.23 9.67
C GLN A 234 37.54 0.27 8.15
N ASN A 235 36.85 -0.66 7.47
CA ASN A 235 36.81 -0.80 6.02
C ASN A 235 35.37 -0.83 5.48
N LEU A 236 34.40 -0.43 6.31
CA LEU A 236 32.99 -0.31 5.98
C LEU A 236 32.39 0.92 6.66
N ILE A 237 31.87 1.86 5.87
CA ILE A 237 31.20 3.07 6.34
C ILE A 237 29.70 3.03 6.03
N LYS A 238 28.88 3.53 6.96
CA LYS A 238 27.45 3.76 6.76
C LYS A 238 27.21 5.23 6.38
N PHE A 239 26.77 5.46 5.16
CA PHE A 239 26.34 6.79 4.70
C PHE A 239 24.91 7.13 5.15
N GLY A 240 24.03 6.12 5.22
CA GLY A 240 22.63 6.30 5.64
C GLY A 240 21.89 4.97 5.79
N GLY A 241 20.56 5.03 6.00
CA GLY A 241 19.70 3.85 5.96
C GLY A 241 19.88 3.12 4.62
N GLY A 242 20.22 1.82 4.66
CA GLY A 242 20.44 1.03 3.45
C GLY A 242 21.54 1.53 2.50
N PHE A 243 22.44 2.42 2.94
CA PHE A 243 23.48 3.02 2.11
C PHE A 243 24.86 2.89 2.77
N TYR A 244 25.67 2.00 2.23
CA TYR A 244 26.97 1.59 2.76
C TYR A 244 28.02 1.62 1.67
N CYS A 245 29.26 1.91 2.06
CA CYS A 245 30.43 1.84 1.21
C CYS A 245 31.51 1.00 1.92
N GLY A 246 32.02 -0.04 1.27
CA GLY A 246 33.04 -0.92 1.80
C GLY A 246 34.25 -0.98 0.88
N GLU A 247 35.45 -1.02 1.44
CA GLU A 247 36.68 -1.27 0.69
C GLU A 247 36.87 -2.79 0.54
N VAL A 248 36.58 -3.32 -0.65
CA VAL A 248 36.57 -4.77 -0.91
C VAL A 248 37.94 -5.30 -1.32
N GLU A 249 38.77 -4.43 -1.89
CA GLU A 249 40.19 -4.63 -2.15
C GLU A 249 40.89 -3.27 -1.91
N PRO A 250 42.20 -3.24 -1.62
CA PRO A 250 42.92 -1.99 -1.40
C PRO A 250 42.69 -0.98 -2.55
N GLY A 251 42.05 0.15 -2.24
CA GLY A 251 41.72 1.21 -3.19
C GLY A 251 40.48 0.95 -4.07
N MET A 252 39.68 -0.09 -3.80
CA MET A 252 38.42 -0.37 -4.50
C MET A 252 37.23 -0.28 -3.54
N PHE A 253 36.38 0.73 -3.73
CA PHE A 253 35.24 1.03 -2.89
C PHE A 253 33.94 0.56 -3.54
N VAL A 254 33.13 -0.21 -2.83
CA VAL A 254 31.89 -0.80 -3.34
C VAL A 254 30.69 -0.32 -2.54
N ILE A 255 29.66 0.11 -3.25
CA ILE A 255 28.39 0.52 -2.67
C ILE A 255 27.47 -0.70 -2.50
N ASN A 256 27.01 -0.93 -1.27
CA ASN A 256 26.05 -1.98 -0.91
C ASN A 256 26.42 -3.39 -1.45
N GLY A 257 27.67 -3.83 -1.27
CA GLY A 257 28.17 -5.10 -1.84
C GLY A 257 27.42 -6.36 -1.40
N PHE A 258 26.75 -6.34 -0.24
CA PHE A 258 25.86 -7.40 0.22
C PHE A 258 24.64 -7.63 -0.69
N TYR A 259 24.23 -6.63 -1.48
CA TYR A 259 22.96 -6.65 -2.19
C TYR A 259 22.90 -7.75 -3.24
N MET A 260 24.02 -8.06 -3.91
CA MET A 260 24.04 -9.05 -4.98
C MET A 260 23.72 -10.46 -4.48
N GLN A 261 24.19 -10.82 -3.29
CA GLN A 261 23.84 -12.09 -2.66
C GLN A 261 22.37 -12.10 -2.21
N MET A 262 21.89 -11.01 -1.60
CA MET A 262 20.48 -10.87 -1.21
C MET A 262 19.54 -11.02 -2.42
N ARG A 263 19.88 -10.38 -3.55
CA ARG A 263 19.16 -10.50 -4.83
C ARG A 263 19.14 -11.94 -5.34
N SER A 264 20.29 -12.62 -5.29
CA SER A 264 20.44 -13.98 -5.82
C SER A 264 19.51 -15.00 -5.16
N ALA A 265 19.10 -14.78 -3.90
CA ALA A 265 18.15 -15.64 -3.20
C ALA A 265 16.77 -15.67 -3.89
N PHE A 266 16.42 -14.63 -4.64
CA PHE A 266 15.17 -14.51 -5.38
C PHE A 266 15.32 -14.82 -6.86
N THR A 267 16.48 -14.55 -7.45
CA THR A 267 16.69 -14.61 -8.91
C THR A 267 17.44 -15.86 -9.38
N THR A 268 17.94 -16.72 -8.48
CA THR A 268 18.65 -17.95 -8.86
C THR A 268 17.69 -19.15 -8.85
N PRO A 269 17.47 -19.86 -9.98
CA PRO A 269 16.68 -21.08 -9.99
C PRO A 269 17.18 -22.13 -8.97
N PRO A 270 16.28 -22.88 -8.29
CA PRO A 270 14.83 -22.94 -8.49
C PRO A 270 14.04 -21.97 -7.59
N ALA A 271 14.61 -20.82 -7.18
CA ALA A 271 13.92 -19.88 -6.30
C ALA A 271 12.57 -19.43 -6.86
N SER A 272 11.64 -19.15 -5.95
CA SER A 272 10.33 -18.58 -6.24
C SER A 272 9.79 -17.90 -4.99
N ILE A 273 8.78 -17.06 -5.16
CA ILE A 273 7.92 -16.65 -4.04
C ILE A 273 6.53 -17.28 -4.21
N GLN A 274 5.83 -17.43 -3.08
CA GLN A 274 4.38 -17.60 -3.08
C GLN A 274 3.78 -16.32 -2.52
N TYR A 275 3.02 -15.58 -3.33
CA TYR A 275 2.36 -14.36 -2.88
C TYR A 275 0.89 -14.61 -2.51
N PHE A 276 0.37 -13.67 -1.72
CA PHE A 276 -1.03 -13.50 -1.36
C PHE A 276 -1.34 -12.00 -1.40
N THR A 277 -2.46 -11.63 -2.01
CA THR A 277 -3.13 -10.37 -1.64
C THR A 277 -4.16 -10.70 -0.59
N VAL A 278 -4.23 -9.87 0.45
CA VAL A 278 -5.08 -10.14 1.60
C VAL A 278 -5.83 -8.88 2.01
N GLU A 279 -7.01 -9.04 2.59
CA GLU A 279 -7.84 -7.93 3.07
C GLU A 279 -8.45 -8.22 4.44
N TRP A 280 -8.65 -7.17 5.23
CA TRP A 280 -9.38 -7.22 6.50
C TRP A 280 -9.95 -5.84 6.89
N PRO A 281 -11.03 -5.78 7.70
CA PRO A 281 -11.56 -4.50 8.18
C PRO A 281 -10.56 -3.80 9.09
N ALA A 282 -10.20 -2.54 8.82
CA ALA A 282 -9.25 -1.78 9.63
C ALA A 282 -9.68 -1.64 11.10
N ALA A 283 -10.99 -1.60 11.36
CA ALA A 283 -11.56 -1.56 12.71
C ALA A 283 -11.37 -2.86 13.52
N SER A 284 -11.03 -3.98 12.86
CA SER A 284 -10.86 -5.28 13.52
C SER A 284 -9.41 -5.61 13.86
N LEU A 285 -8.46 -5.04 13.12
CA LEU A 285 -7.02 -5.29 13.26
C LEU A 285 -6.28 -4.10 12.64
N SER A 286 -5.53 -3.35 13.44
CA SER A 286 -4.70 -2.27 12.92
C SER A 286 -3.55 -2.81 12.07
N TRP A 287 -3.02 -2.00 11.17
CA TRP A 287 -1.86 -2.36 10.36
C TRP A 287 -0.63 -2.68 11.23
N GLU A 288 -0.43 -1.89 12.29
CA GLU A 288 0.62 -2.12 13.29
C GLU A 288 0.50 -3.52 13.92
N ASP A 289 -0.70 -3.92 14.36
CA ASP A 289 -0.92 -5.24 14.96
C ASP A 289 -0.84 -6.37 13.93
N PHE A 290 -1.25 -6.12 12.68
CA PHE A 290 -1.03 -7.05 11.58
C PHE A 290 0.46 -7.35 11.39
N ARG A 291 1.33 -6.33 11.40
CA ARG A 291 2.78 -6.55 11.26
C ARG A 291 3.44 -7.06 12.54
N GLY A 292 3.12 -6.46 13.67
CA GLY A 292 3.75 -6.76 14.95
C GLY A 292 3.32 -8.10 15.55
N LYS A 293 2.01 -8.36 15.59
CA LYS A 293 1.42 -9.51 16.30
C LYS A 293 1.09 -10.68 15.37
N VAL A 294 0.49 -10.40 14.21
CA VAL A 294 0.11 -11.48 13.26
C VAL A 294 1.34 -11.96 12.50
N LEU A 295 2.07 -11.06 11.83
CA LEU A 295 3.26 -11.45 11.09
C LEU A 295 4.44 -11.76 12.02
N GLY A 296 4.67 -10.92 13.03
CA GLY A 296 5.73 -11.07 14.02
C GLY A 296 6.95 -10.19 13.73
N ALA A 297 7.80 -9.96 14.73
CA ALA A 297 9.04 -9.19 14.58
C ALA A 297 9.95 -9.75 13.47
N THR A 298 10.76 -8.87 12.86
CA THR A 298 11.65 -9.23 11.74
C THR A 298 12.66 -10.31 12.10
N ASP A 299 13.19 -10.29 13.33
CA ASP A 299 13.94 -11.43 13.90
C ASP A 299 12.93 -12.43 14.48
N PRO A 300 12.80 -13.64 13.90
CA PRO A 300 11.86 -14.64 14.40
C PRO A 300 12.08 -15.04 15.87
N LYS A 301 13.30 -14.84 16.42
CA LYS A 301 13.61 -15.15 17.83
C LYS A 301 12.97 -14.19 18.80
N THR A 302 12.71 -12.95 18.38
CA THR A 302 12.04 -11.91 19.17
C THR A 302 10.58 -11.73 18.78
N ALA A 303 10.11 -12.42 17.74
CA ALA A 303 8.70 -12.42 17.34
C ALA A 303 7.82 -13.10 18.41
N GLU A 304 6.65 -12.52 18.66
CA GLU A 304 5.70 -13.01 19.66
C GLU A 304 5.22 -14.44 19.33
N GLU A 305 4.97 -15.23 20.38
CA GLU A 305 4.36 -16.55 20.24
C GLU A 305 2.99 -16.44 19.56
N GLY A 306 2.71 -17.33 18.61
CA GLY A 306 1.51 -17.28 17.79
C GLY A 306 1.62 -16.41 16.53
N SER A 307 2.70 -15.65 16.34
CA SER A 307 2.96 -14.94 15.09
C SER A 307 3.50 -15.86 13.98
N VAL A 308 3.30 -15.48 12.71
CA VAL A 308 3.71 -16.30 11.54
C VAL A 308 5.21 -16.57 11.55
N ARG A 309 6.04 -15.54 11.77
CA ARG A 309 7.51 -15.69 11.79
C ARG A 309 7.95 -16.60 12.93
N ARG A 310 7.33 -16.48 14.10
CA ARG A 310 7.63 -17.34 15.25
C ARG A 310 7.23 -18.79 14.98
N ALA A 311 6.05 -19.04 14.42
CA ALA A 311 5.61 -20.38 14.06
C ALA A 311 6.53 -21.04 13.02
N ILE A 312 7.00 -20.28 12.02
CA ILE A 312 7.98 -20.77 11.04
C ILE A 312 9.30 -21.12 11.72
N LEU A 313 9.79 -20.28 12.64
CA LEU A 313 10.99 -20.56 13.42
C LEU A 313 10.84 -21.84 14.26
N GLU A 314 9.73 -22.04 14.96
CA GLU A 314 9.57 -23.19 15.83
C GLU A 314 9.42 -24.51 15.06
N GLN A 315 8.82 -24.44 13.86
CA GLN A 315 8.46 -25.62 13.07
C GLN A 315 9.39 -25.85 11.86
N TRP A 316 10.48 -25.08 11.70
CA TRP A 316 11.26 -24.99 10.46
C TRP A 316 11.66 -26.35 9.87
N LYS A 317 12.11 -27.30 10.70
CA LYS A 317 12.47 -28.67 10.26
C LYS A 317 11.26 -29.42 9.72
N GLY A 318 10.13 -29.35 10.44
CA GLY A 318 8.87 -29.99 10.05
C GLY A 318 8.27 -29.39 8.78
N LEU A 319 8.48 -28.09 8.58
CA LEU A 319 8.09 -27.33 7.38
C LEU A 319 9.00 -27.61 6.18
N GLY A 320 10.17 -28.23 6.39
CA GLY A 320 11.11 -28.60 5.33
C GLY A 320 12.11 -27.49 4.94
N LEU A 321 12.33 -26.51 5.82
CA LEU A 321 13.36 -25.49 5.61
C LEU A 321 14.76 -26.11 5.78
N LYS A 322 15.74 -25.59 5.04
CA LYS A 322 17.12 -26.12 5.04
C LYS A 322 17.95 -25.66 6.23
N SER A 323 17.58 -24.54 6.84
CA SER A 323 18.26 -23.92 7.96
C SER A 323 17.25 -23.27 8.89
N GLU A 324 17.66 -23.07 10.14
CA GLU A 324 16.90 -22.27 11.10
C GLU A 324 16.71 -20.84 10.57
N PRO A 325 15.48 -20.28 10.61
CA PRO A 325 15.22 -18.91 10.26
C PRO A 325 16.07 -17.89 11.02
N ASN A 326 16.41 -16.79 10.35
CA ASN A 326 17.13 -15.65 10.92
C ASN A 326 16.50 -14.33 10.44
N THR A 327 17.06 -13.18 10.78
CA THR A 327 16.52 -11.86 10.41
C THR A 327 16.33 -11.66 8.90
N GLY A 328 17.24 -12.19 8.06
CA GLY A 328 17.13 -12.11 6.60
C GLY A 328 16.18 -13.17 6.04
N ASP A 329 16.40 -14.41 6.46
CA ASP A 329 15.58 -15.58 6.12
C ASP A 329 14.53 -15.86 7.19
N ASN A 330 13.58 -14.93 7.34
CA ASN A 330 12.53 -14.97 8.36
C ASN A 330 11.19 -15.54 7.85
N GLY A 331 11.19 -16.34 6.80
CA GLY A 331 10.00 -16.98 6.24
C GLY A 331 9.11 -16.11 5.35
N VAL A 332 8.70 -14.93 5.82
CA VAL A 332 7.64 -14.13 5.18
C VAL A 332 7.92 -12.62 5.13
N HIS A 333 7.34 -11.99 4.11
CA HIS A 333 7.23 -10.55 3.93
C HIS A 333 5.76 -10.11 3.96
N ALA A 334 5.49 -8.91 4.47
CA ALA A 334 4.23 -8.21 4.26
C ALA A 334 4.48 -6.69 4.12
N SER A 335 3.63 -6.02 3.34
CA SER A 335 3.63 -4.57 3.14
C SER A 335 3.63 -3.79 4.46
N ALA A 336 4.38 -2.68 4.51
CA ALA A 336 4.53 -1.85 5.71
C ALA A 336 3.44 -0.79 5.91
N SER A 337 2.69 -0.47 4.85
CA SER A 337 1.54 0.45 4.88
C SER A 337 0.59 0.17 3.71
N PRO A 338 -0.64 0.73 3.71
CA PRO A 338 -1.54 0.69 2.56
C PRO A 338 -0.91 1.23 1.27
N PHE A 339 -0.11 2.28 1.36
CA PHE A 339 0.58 2.86 0.21
C PHE A 339 1.67 1.94 -0.33
N GLU A 340 2.49 1.37 0.54
CA GLU A 340 3.50 0.37 0.13
C GLU A 340 2.84 -0.90 -0.41
N ALA A 341 1.68 -1.29 0.11
CA ALA A 341 0.93 -2.41 -0.43
C ALA A 341 0.45 -2.15 -1.88
N LEU A 342 0.00 -0.93 -2.18
CA LEU A 342 -0.28 -0.50 -3.56
C LEU A 342 0.99 -0.56 -4.42
N ALA A 343 2.09 0.03 -3.94
CA ALA A 343 3.38 0.03 -4.66
C ALA A 343 3.86 -1.41 -4.98
N GLU A 344 3.72 -2.32 -4.01
CA GLU A 344 4.05 -3.72 -4.18
C GLU A 344 3.13 -4.43 -5.18
N ARG A 345 1.81 -4.21 -5.13
CA ARG A 345 0.89 -4.79 -6.12
C ARG A 345 1.16 -4.25 -7.53
N MET A 346 1.47 -2.96 -7.68
CA MET A 346 1.87 -2.38 -8.96
C MET A 346 3.16 -3.03 -9.50
N ASN A 347 4.15 -3.25 -8.63
CA ASN A 347 5.41 -3.88 -9.02
C ASN A 347 5.25 -5.39 -9.34
N TRP A 348 4.76 -6.16 -8.37
CA TRP A 348 4.73 -7.63 -8.40
C TRP A 348 3.60 -8.20 -9.26
N LEU A 349 2.46 -7.53 -9.31
CA LEU A 349 1.24 -8.03 -9.97
C LEU A 349 0.84 -7.21 -11.20
N LYS A 350 1.60 -6.15 -11.53
CA LYS A 350 1.30 -5.22 -12.62
C LYS A 350 -0.09 -4.57 -12.50
N ALA A 351 -0.57 -4.42 -11.27
CA ALA A 351 -1.80 -3.69 -11.00
C ALA A 351 -1.65 -2.22 -11.43
N SER A 352 -2.74 -1.61 -11.89
CA SER A 352 -2.81 -0.15 -12.09
C SER A 352 -3.24 0.51 -10.78
N ALA A 353 -2.94 1.79 -10.59
CA ALA A 353 -3.43 2.52 -9.42
C ALA A 353 -4.94 2.78 -9.52
N GLU A 354 -5.45 2.84 -10.74
CA GLU A 354 -6.84 3.12 -11.08
C GLU A 354 -7.76 1.93 -10.76
N ASP A 355 -7.29 0.70 -10.99
CA ASP A 355 -8.04 -0.53 -10.73
C ASP A 355 -7.83 -1.07 -9.31
N ASP A 356 -6.83 -0.54 -8.58
CA ASP A 356 -6.59 -0.88 -7.19
C ASP A 356 -7.52 -0.08 -6.26
N GLU A 357 -8.16 -0.74 -5.28
CA GLU A 357 -9.11 -0.07 -4.40
C GLU A 357 -8.49 1.06 -3.56
N TYR A 358 -7.24 0.88 -3.10
CA TYR A 358 -6.53 1.92 -2.35
C TYR A 358 -6.03 3.01 -3.29
N GLY A 359 -5.52 2.64 -4.46
CA GLY A 359 -5.11 3.60 -5.49
C GLY A 359 -6.26 4.50 -5.97
N ALA A 360 -7.43 3.92 -6.24
CA ALA A 360 -8.65 4.67 -6.58
C ALA A 360 -9.07 5.63 -5.46
N ALA A 361 -8.91 5.22 -4.19
CA ALA A 361 -9.19 6.08 -3.05
C ALA A 361 -8.21 7.29 -2.95
N LEU A 362 -6.92 7.09 -3.26
CA LEU A 362 -5.92 8.17 -3.35
C LEU A 362 -6.24 9.13 -4.49
N ILE A 363 -6.67 8.61 -5.65
CA ILE A 363 -7.06 9.43 -6.81
C ILE A 363 -8.27 10.28 -6.47
N ASP A 364 -9.30 9.71 -5.83
CA ASP A 364 -10.45 10.48 -5.32
C ASP A 364 -10.06 11.52 -4.25
N ALA A 365 -8.98 11.28 -3.51
CA ALA A 365 -8.41 12.24 -2.56
C ALA A 365 -7.58 13.36 -3.22
N GLY A 366 -7.36 13.30 -4.55
CA GLY A 366 -6.73 14.33 -5.34
C GLY A 366 -5.29 14.04 -5.77
N LEU A 367 -4.74 12.85 -5.47
CA LEU A 367 -3.43 12.45 -5.98
C LEU A 367 -3.54 12.09 -7.46
N SER A 368 -2.62 12.61 -8.27
CA SER A 368 -2.51 12.15 -9.67
C SER A 368 -1.86 10.76 -9.72
N VAL A 369 -2.15 10.00 -10.78
CA VAL A 369 -1.49 8.70 -11.02
C VAL A 369 0.03 8.86 -11.13
N ASP A 370 0.51 9.97 -11.72
CA ASP A 370 1.94 10.25 -11.83
C ASP A 370 2.57 10.53 -10.47
N THR A 371 1.87 11.26 -9.60
CA THR A 371 2.30 11.45 -8.20
C THR A 371 2.38 10.13 -7.46
N ILE A 372 1.37 9.25 -7.61
CA ILE A 372 1.37 7.93 -6.97
C ILE A 372 2.59 7.12 -7.45
N LYS A 373 2.88 7.10 -8.75
CA LYS A 373 4.05 6.41 -9.33
C LYS A 373 5.38 6.98 -8.84
N GLU A 374 5.50 8.30 -8.76
CA GLU A 374 6.72 8.93 -8.20
C GLU A 374 6.91 8.52 -6.73
N TRP A 375 5.81 8.50 -5.97
CA TRP A 375 5.80 8.17 -4.56
C TRP A 375 6.16 6.71 -4.27
N THR A 376 5.98 5.78 -5.22
CA THR A 376 6.42 4.38 -5.05
C THR A 376 7.95 4.23 -4.96
N GLU A 377 8.72 5.27 -5.34
CA GLU A 377 10.19 5.28 -5.21
C GLU A 377 10.68 5.78 -3.84
N ASP A 378 9.76 5.98 -2.88
CA ASP A 378 10.03 6.52 -1.54
C ASP A 378 10.80 7.87 -1.56
N PRO A 379 10.21 8.92 -2.17
CA PRO A 379 10.86 10.22 -2.25
C PRO A 379 10.99 10.87 -0.86
N GLN A 380 11.95 11.79 -0.76
CA GLN A 380 12.07 12.67 0.41
C GLN A 380 11.09 13.84 0.28
N VAL A 381 10.00 13.80 1.03
CA VAL A 381 8.93 14.81 0.97
C VAL A 381 9.03 15.81 2.12
N PRO A 382 8.69 17.11 1.90
CA PRO A 382 8.59 18.07 2.98
C PRO A 382 7.31 17.80 3.80
N PHE A 383 7.47 17.59 5.10
CA PHE A 383 6.34 17.43 6.02
C PHE A 383 6.73 17.92 7.41
N GLU A 384 5.90 18.77 8.01
CA GLU A 384 6.13 19.35 9.36
C GLU A 384 7.52 19.99 9.51
N GLY A 385 7.94 20.75 8.49
CA GLY A 385 9.22 21.49 8.51
C GLY A 385 10.47 20.63 8.32
N ARG A 386 10.33 19.34 8.00
CA ARG A 386 11.47 18.42 7.74
C ARG A 386 11.29 17.69 6.42
N LYS A 387 12.41 17.31 5.78
CA LYS A 387 12.40 16.35 4.67
C LYS A 387 12.55 14.93 5.24
N GLN A 388 11.61 14.05 4.90
CA GLN A 388 11.53 12.69 5.44
C GLN A 388 11.14 11.72 4.33
N SER A 389 11.43 10.43 4.51
CA SER A 389 10.92 9.38 3.61
C SER A 389 9.40 9.37 3.63
N LEU A 390 8.79 9.19 2.45
CA LEU A 390 7.35 9.07 2.34
C LEU A 390 6.87 7.77 2.99
N PHE A 391 7.57 6.65 2.78
CA PHE A 391 7.21 5.37 3.37
C PHE A 391 7.29 5.43 4.91
N ASP A 392 8.36 6.01 5.47
CA ASP A 392 8.48 6.22 6.92
C ASP A 392 7.32 7.06 7.49
N LEU A 393 6.81 8.04 6.72
CA LEU A 393 5.67 8.85 7.14
C LEU A 393 4.36 8.05 7.13
N LEU A 394 4.22 7.04 6.28
CA LEU A 394 2.98 6.29 6.07
C LEU A 394 2.97 4.91 6.74
N GLU A 395 4.12 4.46 7.25
CA GLU A 395 4.30 3.17 7.91
C GLU A 395 3.31 2.94 9.07
N ASP A 396 2.81 1.71 9.17
CA ASP A 396 1.90 1.23 10.23
C ASP A 396 0.56 1.98 10.37
N LEU A 397 0.23 2.85 9.43
CA LEU A 397 -1.07 3.53 9.39
C LEU A 397 -2.13 2.67 8.71
N ASP A 398 -3.33 2.67 9.29
CA ASP A 398 -4.51 2.09 8.63
C ASP A 398 -4.92 2.89 7.39
N ALA A 399 -5.65 2.22 6.48
CA ALA A 399 -6.07 2.74 5.18
C ALA A 399 -6.54 4.21 5.19
N LYS A 400 -7.51 4.55 6.06
CA LYS A 400 -8.04 5.92 6.20
C LYS A 400 -6.97 6.91 6.63
N THR A 401 -6.28 6.62 7.74
CA THR A 401 -5.27 7.51 8.32
C THR A 401 -4.08 7.71 7.37
N CYS A 402 -3.67 6.65 6.68
CA CYS A 402 -2.65 6.69 5.64
C CYS A 402 -3.06 7.61 4.49
N LEU A 403 -4.29 7.49 4.00
CA LEU A 403 -4.83 8.34 2.93
C LEU A 403 -4.94 9.82 3.34
N GLU A 404 -5.41 10.08 4.56
CA GLU A 404 -5.50 11.43 5.11
C GLU A 404 -4.11 12.07 5.24
N LYS A 405 -3.11 11.30 5.69
CA LYS A 405 -1.73 11.76 5.80
C LYS A 405 -1.10 12.01 4.43
N ALA A 406 -1.29 11.10 3.47
CA ALA A 406 -0.90 11.29 2.07
C ALA A 406 -1.50 12.60 1.50
N SER A 407 -2.78 12.86 1.75
CA SER A 407 -3.46 14.08 1.32
C SER A 407 -2.90 15.35 1.98
N LYS A 408 -2.43 15.26 3.22
CA LYS A 408 -1.76 16.39 3.91
C LYS A 408 -0.37 16.64 3.35
N ILE A 409 0.39 15.58 3.06
CA ILE A 409 1.72 15.65 2.45
C ILE A 409 1.63 16.33 1.07
N LEU A 410 0.64 15.97 0.25
CA LEU A 410 0.43 16.58 -1.07
C LEU A 410 0.21 18.11 -1.02
N LYS A 411 -0.30 18.64 0.09
CA LYS A 411 -0.66 20.06 0.27
C LYS A 411 0.47 20.92 0.84
N GLN A 412 1.58 20.30 1.27
CA GLN A 412 2.78 21.00 1.73
C GLN A 412 3.65 21.39 0.54
#